data_AF-A0A2N6A2R5-F1
#
_entry.id   AF-A0A2N6A2R5-F1
#
_cell.length_a   1.000
_cell.length_b   1.000
_cell.length_c   1.000
_cell.angle_alpha   90.00
_cell.angle_beta   90.00
_cell.angle_gamma   90.00
#
_symmetry.space_group_name_H-M   'P 1'
#
loop_
_entity.id
_entity.type
_entity.pdbx_description
1 polymer ?
#
loop_
_entity_poly.entity_id
_entity_poly.type
_entity_poly.pdbx_seq_one_letter_code
_entity_poly.pdbx_strand_id
1 'polypeptide(L)'
;MASEKNTVLEFDAIKLKLASPEDIHEWSNGEVLKPETINYRTQKPEKDGLFCEKIFGPTKDWECYCGKYKRIRYKGIVCDKCGVEVTRAIVRRERMGHIDLAAPVSHIWFLRGIPSKIGLVLDLSIQALEKVIYFASFIVSKVDDKARQETIEQIKAELQQKRKQIDNEFNQRNQEINNRKAKLIADGKTKEKVEKE
;
A
#
# COMPACT_ATOMS: atom_id res chain seq x y z
N MET A 1 -21.89 24.02 -45.47
CA MET A 1 -20.84 24.37 -44.48
C MET A 1 -21.55 24.80 -43.21
N ALA A 2 -21.85 23.86 -42.31
CA ALA A 2 -22.42 24.20 -41.02
C ALA A 2 -21.29 24.77 -40.15
N SER A 3 -21.39 26.05 -39.83
CA SER A 3 -20.55 26.76 -38.87
C SER A 3 -20.48 25.95 -37.58
N GLU A 4 -19.28 25.45 -37.24
CA GLU A 4 -18.97 24.96 -35.90
C GLU A 4 -19.15 26.15 -34.95
N LYS A 5 -20.29 26.16 -34.24
CA LYS A 5 -20.57 27.14 -33.19
C LYS A 5 -19.49 26.97 -32.13
N ASN A 6 -18.63 27.98 -32.01
CA ASN A 6 -17.72 28.14 -30.90
C ASN A 6 -18.56 28.47 -29.66
N THR A 7 -19.14 27.44 -29.06
CA THR A 7 -19.95 27.58 -27.85
C THR A 7 -18.98 27.84 -26.73
N VAL A 8 -18.80 29.11 -26.36
CA VAL A 8 -18.19 29.47 -25.09
C VAL A 8 -19.09 28.84 -24.04
N LEU A 9 -18.62 27.75 -23.44
CA LEU A 9 -19.32 27.11 -22.34
C LEU A 9 -19.27 28.08 -21.17
N GLU A 10 -20.35 28.82 -20.93
CA GLU A 10 -20.52 29.55 -19.67
C GLU A 10 -20.67 28.52 -18.56
N PHE A 11 -19.62 28.37 -17.75
CA PHE A 11 -19.65 27.57 -16.54
C PHE A 11 -19.64 28.50 -15.32
N ASP A 12 -20.46 28.17 -14.31
CA ASP A 12 -20.58 28.96 -13.09
C ASP A 12 -19.43 28.69 -12.11
N ALA A 13 -18.93 27.45 -12.06
CA ALA A 13 -17.82 27.06 -11.19
C ALA A 13 -17.02 25.85 -11.71
N ILE A 14 -15.75 25.77 -11.31
CA ILE A 14 -14.88 24.60 -11.50
C ILE A 14 -14.62 23.99 -10.12
N LYS A 15 -14.80 22.67 -10.02
CA LYS A 15 -14.56 21.91 -8.78
C LYS A 15 -13.45 20.89 -8.99
N LEU A 16 -12.49 20.88 -8.05
CA LEU A 16 -11.44 19.86 -7.97
C LEU A 16 -11.80 18.84 -6.90
N LYS A 17 -11.62 17.56 -7.21
CA LYS A 17 -11.83 16.44 -6.29
C LYS A 17 -10.69 15.44 -6.43
N LEU A 18 -10.52 14.60 -5.42
CA LEU A 18 -9.69 13.40 -5.55
C LEU A 18 -10.38 12.40 -6.47
N ALA A 19 -9.67 11.88 -7.46
CA ALA A 19 -10.17 10.83 -8.33
C ALA A 19 -10.14 9.49 -7.60
N SER A 20 -11.25 8.77 -7.61
CA SER A 20 -11.31 7.38 -7.17
C SER A 20 -10.70 6.45 -8.22
N PRO A 21 -10.26 5.24 -7.86
CA PRO A 21 -9.85 4.23 -8.84
C PRO A 21 -10.93 4.00 -9.91
N GLU A 22 -12.20 3.99 -9.52
CA GLU A 22 -13.34 3.82 -10.41
C GLU A 22 -13.44 4.96 -11.43
N ASP A 23 -13.26 6.22 -11.01
CA ASP A 23 -13.24 7.37 -11.92
C ASP A 23 -12.10 7.25 -12.96
N ILE A 24 -10.92 6.77 -12.53
CA ILE A 24 -9.76 6.58 -13.42
C ILE A 24 -10.06 5.51 -14.47
N HIS A 25 -10.74 4.42 -14.09
CA HIS A 25 -11.17 3.40 -15.03
C HIS A 25 -12.23 3.92 -16.00
N GLU A 26 -13.19 4.73 -15.54
CA GLU A 26 -14.23 5.32 -16.39
C GLU A 26 -13.65 6.22 -17.47
N TRP A 27 -12.65 7.03 -17.12
CA TRP A 27 -12.00 7.91 -18.10
C TRP A 27 -11.05 7.18 -19.05
N SER A 28 -10.68 5.94 -18.74
CA SER A 28 -9.70 5.21 -19.49
C SER A 28 -10.27 4.55 -20.74
N ASN A 29 -9.52 4.61 -21.83
CA ASN A 29 -9.81 3.90 -23.07
C ASN A 29 -9.10 2.54 -23.16
N GLY A 30 -8.35 2.15 -22.13
CA GLY A 30 -7.66 0.86 -22.06
C GLY A 30 -6.44 0.87 -21.15
N GLU A 31 -6.02 -0.33 -20.78
CA GLU A 31 -4.89 -0.58 -19.91
C GLU A 31 -3.57 -0.68 -20.70
N VAL A 32 -2.51 -0.04 -20.20
CA VAL A 32 -1.16 -0.13 -20.74
C VAL A 32 -0.40 -1.24 -20.01
N LEU A 33 -0.17 -2.35 -20.71
CA LEU A 33 0.44 -3.55 -20.15
C LEU A 33 1.95 -3.61 -20.37
N LYS A 34 2.42 -2.94 -21.42
CA LYS A 34 3.76 -3.10 -21.97
C LYS A 34 4.58 -1.82 -21.85
N PRO A 35 5.87 -1.90 -21.48
CA PRO A 35 6.74 -0.74 -21.40
C PRO A 35 7.17 -0.23 -22.77
N GLU A 36 6.96 -1.00 -23.84
CA GLU A 36 7.38 -0.65 -25.18
C GLU A 36 6.67 0.61 -25.71
N THR A 37 7.41 1.39 -26.49
CA THR A 37 6.94 2.67 -27.05
C THR A 37 6.63 2.53 -28.54
N ILE A 38 7.64 2.72 -29.38
CA ILE A 38 7.55 2.73 -30.83
C ILE A 38 8.66 1.82 -31.36
N ASN A 39 8.32 1.01 -32.36
CA ASN A 39 9.28 0.15 -33.02
C ASN A 39 10.28 0.98 -33.85
N TYR A 40 11.57 0.80 -33.61
CA TYR A 40 12.62 1.57 -34.31
C TYR A 40 12.68 1.34 -35.83
N ARG A 41 12.26 0.16 -36.32
CA ARG A 41 12.29 -0.16 -37.76
C ARG A 41 11.08 0.39 -38.47
N THR A 42 9.89 0.12 -37.93
CA THR A 42 8.63 0.45 -38.60
C THR A 42 8.11 1.84 -38.25
N GLN A 43 8.67 2.47 -37.21
CA GLN A 43 8.20 3.75 -36.65
C GLN A 43 6.72 3.68 -36.23
N LYS A 44 6.20 2.47 -35.97
CA LYS A 44 4.83 2.24 -35.53
C LYS A 44 4.79 2.00 -34.02
N PRO A 45 3.77 2.52 -33.30
CA PRO A 45 3.57 2.21 -31.90
C PRO A 45 3.44 0.71 -31.65
N GLU A 46 3.99 0.23 -30.55
CA GLU A 46 3.81 -1.15 -30.13
C GLU A 46 2.41 -1.37 -29.55
N LYS A 47 1.87 -2.59 -29.73
CA LYS A 47 0.54 -2.94 -29.23
C LYS A 47 0.58 -3.08 -27.70
N ASP A 48 -0.43 -2.53 -27.02
CA ASP A 48 -0.60 -2.52 -25.56
C ASP A 48 0.51 -1.75 -24.80
N GLY A 49 1.34 -0.99 -25.54
CA GLY A 49 2.40 -0.13 -25.00
C GLY A 49 1.98 1.33 -24.79
N LEU A 50 2.93 2.18 -24.40
CA LEU A 50 2.70 3.58 -24.01
C LEU A 50 2.07 4.45 -25.11
N PHE A 51 2.22 4.07 -26.38
CA PHE A 51 1.66 4.82 -27.51
C PHE A 51 0.60 4.04 -28.29
N CYS A 52 0.08 2.94 -27.73
CA CYS A 52 -0.82 2.02 -28.42
C CYS A 52 -2.01 2.74 -29.06
N GLU A 53 -2.20 2.53 -30.37
CA GLU A 53 -3.29 3.17 -31.11
C GLU A 53 -4.68 2.65 -30.73
N LYS A 54 -4.77 1.45 -30.15
CA LYS A 54 -6.04 0.89 -29.68
C LYS A 54 -6.59 1.69 -28.50
N ILE A 55 -5.70 2.13 -27.59
CA ILE A 55 -6.03 2.85 -26.37
C ILE A 55 -6.20 4.34 -26.69
N PHE A 56 -5.14 4.97 -27.21
CA PHE A 56 -5.10 6.43 -27.37
C PHE A 56 -5.72 6.91 -28.69
N GLY A 57 -5.98 6.03 -29.65
CA GLY A 57 -6.48 6.39 -30.98
C GLY A 57 -5.38 6.40 -32.06
N PRO A 58 -5.74 6.63 -33.34
CA PRO A 58 -4.85 6.42 -34.47
C PRO A 58 -3.75 7.48 -34.59
N THR A 59 -2.55 7.11 -35.06
CA THR A 59 -1.45 8.08 -35.27
C THR A 59 -1.72 8.99 -36.47
N LYS A 60 -2.43 8.48 -37.48
CA LYS A 60 -2.79 9.20 -38.70
C LYS A 60 -4.29 9.32 -38.81
N ASP A 61 -4.76 10.44 -39.35
CA ASP A 61 -6.19 10.69 -39.53
C ASP A 61 -6.83 9.60 -40.40
N TRP A 62 -7.90 9.02 -39.88
CA TRP A 62 -8.72 8.04 -40.58
C TRP A 62 -7.96 6.78 -41.04
N GLU A 63 -6.89 6.38 -40.35
CA GLU A 63 -6.13 5.16 -40.64
C GLU A 63 -5.98 4.30 -39.39
N CYS A 64 -6.35 3.03 -39.49
CA CYS A 64 -6.09 2.04 -38.43
C CYS A 64 -4.68 1.47 -38.52
N TYR A 65 -4.15 0.95 -37.40
CA TYR A 65 -2.79 0.38 -37.28
C TYR A 65 -2.38 -0.59 -38.40
N CYS A 66 -3.27 -1.56 -38.71
CA CYS A 66 -3.01 -2.61 -39.69
C CYS A 66 -3.20 -2.15 -41.15
N GLY A 67 -3.77 -0.96 -41.36
CA GLY A 67 -4.05 -0.40 -42.67
C GLY A 67 -5.23 -1.02 -43.42
N LYS A 68 -6.03 -1.89 -42.78
CA LYS A 68 -7.27 -2.47 -43.36
C LYS A 68 -8.29 -1.37 -43.69
N TYR A 69 -8.56 -0.50 -42.72
CA TYR A 69 -9.42 0.66 -42.88
C TYR A 69 -8.57 1.92 -43.03
N LYS A 70 -8.79 2.63 -44.14
CA LYS A 70 -8.13 3.90 -44.49
C LYS A 70 -9.13 4.86 -45.12
N ARG A 71 -8.90 6.17 -44.92
CA ARG A 71 -9.71 7.29 -45.42
C ARG A 71 -11.00 7.48 -44.63
N ILE A 72 -11.58 8.68 -44.77
CA ILE A 72 -12.72 9.16 -43.99
C ILE A 72 -14.01 8.34 -44.12
N ARG A 73 -14.14 7.51 -45.18
CA ARG A 73 -15.33 6.67 -45.41
C ARG A 73 -15.60 5.66 -44.30
N TYR A 74 -14.58 5.29 -43.53
CA TYR A 74 -14.69 4.34 -42.42
C TYR A 74 -14.73 5.02 -41.04
N LYS A 75 -15.07 6.32 -41.00
CA LYS A 75 -15.19 7.10 -39.76
C LYS A 75 -16.03 6.36 -38.71
N GLY A 76 -15.49 6.22 -37.49
CA GLY A 76 -16.16 5.62 -36.34
C GLY A 76 -16.16 4.09 -36.31
N ILE A 77 -15.59 3.42 -37.32
CA ILE A 77 -15.46 1.95 -37.31
C ILE A 77 -14.27 1.55 -36.46
N VAL A 78 -14.48 0.60 -35.55
CA VAL A 78 -13.41 -0.07 -34.80
C VAL A 78 -12.92 -1.26 -35.62
N CYS A 79 -11.60 -1.31 -35.89
CA CYS A 79 -11.04 -2.38 -36.69
C CYS A 79 -11.09 -3.74 -35.97
N ASP A 80 -11.65 -4.75 -36.62
CA ASP A 80 -11.74 -6.14 -36.14
C ASP A 80 -10.35 -6.80 -35.92
N LYS A 81 -9.33 -6.41 -36.69
CA LYS A 81 -7.99 -7.00 -36.60
C LYS A 81 -7.10 -6.33 -35.55
N CYS A 82 -7.10 -5.00 -35.49
CA CYS A 82 -6.20 -4.25 -34.60
C CYS A 82 -6.89 -3.52 -33.45
N GLY A 83 -8.22 -3.47 -33.41
CA GLY A 83 -9.01 -2.80 -32.38
C GLY A 83 -8.94 -1.27 -32.42
N VAL A 84 -8.27 -0.68 -33.42
CA VAL A 84 -8.13 0.78 -33.53
C VAL A 84 -9.38 1.37 -34.15
N GLU A 85 -9.93 2.38 -33.49
CA GLU A 85 -11.02 3.19 -34.01
C GLU A 85 -10.53 4.17 -35.07
N VAL A 86 -11.22 4.21 -36.20
CA VAL A 86 -10.88 5.10 -37.31
C VAL A 86 -11.47 6.49 -37.05
N THR A 87 -10.65 7.36 -36.48
CA THR A 87 -10.99 8.76 -36.15
C THR A 87 -9.83 9.71 -36.49
N ARG A 88 -9.95 10.99 -36.12
CA ARG A 88 -8.84 11.96 -36.23
C ARG A 88 -7.79 11.70 -35.17
N ALA A 89 -6.52 11.91 -35.49
CA ALA A 89 -5.40 11.71 -34.57
C ALA A 89 -5.44 12.67 -33.35
N ILE A 90 -6.20 13.77 -33.42
CA ILE A 90 -6.35 14.73 -32.32
C ILE A 90 -6.88 14.10 -31.03
N VAL A 91 -7.68 13.03 -31.13
CA VAL A 91 -8.22 12.32 -29.95
C VAL A 91 -7.11 11.77 -29.04
N ARG A 92 -5.90 11.55 -29.57
CA ARG A 92 -4.73 11.11 -28.79
C ARG A 92 -4.29 12.14 -27.73
N ARG A 93 -4.74 13.38 -27.83
CA ARG A 93 -4.48 14.45 -26.86
C ARG A 93 -5.53 14.51 -25.75
N GLU A 94 -6.63 13.78 -25.89
CA GLU A 94 -7.78 13.81 -25.00
C GLU A 94 -8.04 12.46 -24.32
N ARG A 95 -7.78 11.34 -25.02
CA ARG A 95 -7.97 9.98 -24.47
C ARG A 95 -6.94 9.65 -23.42
N MET A 96 -7.41 9.14 -22.29
CA MET A 96 -6.56 8.69 -21.19
C MET A 96 -6.40 7.17 -21.21
N GLY A 97 -5.24 6.70 -20.76
CA GLY A 97 -4.95 5.29 -20.48
C GLY A 97 -4.72 5.12 -19.00
N HIS A 98 -4.82 3.89 -18.50
CA HIS A 98 -4.49 3.57 -17.11
C HIS A 98 -3.55 2.37 -17.04
N ILE A 99 -3.01 2.13 -15.84
CA ILE A 99 -2.21 0.94 -15.52
C ILE A 99 -2.80 0.39 -14.23
N ASP A 100 -3.20 -0.88 -14.25
CA ASP A 100 -3.64 -1.55 -13.04
C ASP A 100 -2.43 -2.03 -12.24
N LEU A 101 -2.33 -1.49 -11.03
CA LEU A 101 -1.25 -1.81 -10.12
C LEU A 101 -1.63 -3.06 -9.34
N ALA A 102 -0.72 -4.05 -9.34
CA ALA A 102 -0.89 -5.28 -8.57
C ALA A 102 -0.93 -5.05 -7.05
N ALA A 103 -0.41 -3.92 -6.58
CA ALA A 103 -0.42 -3.52 -5.18
C ALA A 103 -0.81 -2.03 -5.06
N PRO A 104 -1.56 -1.65 -4.01
CA PRO A 104 -1.93 -0.26 -3.78
C PRO A 104 -0.69 0.59 -3.50
N VAL A 105 -0.71 1.83 -3.98
CA VAL A 105 0.36 2.81 -3.77
C VAL A 105 -0.23 4.10 -3.19
N SER A 106 0.55 4.79 -2.37
CA SER A 106 0.18 6.10 -1.86
C SER A 106 0.60 7.21 -2.82
N HIS A 107 -0.26 8.19 -3.06
CA HIS A 107 0.12 9.36 -3.83
C HIS A 107 1.06 10.28 -3.01
N ILE A 108 2.22 10.63 -3.58
CA ILE A 108 3.29 11.35 -2.88
C ILE A 108 2.85 12.71 -2.32
N TRP A 109 1.92 13.41 -2.98
CA TRP A 109 1.38 14.69 -2.51
C TRP A 109 0.69 14.59 -1.15
N PHE A 110 0.00 13.48 -0.85
CA PHE A 110 -0.68 13.28 0.42
C PHE A 110 0.23 12.68 1.50
N LEU A 111 1.29 11.99 1.09
CA LEU A 111 2.29 11.42 1.98
C LEU A 111 3.30 12.47 2.46
N ARG A 112 4.03 13.09 1.53
CA ARG A 112 5.15 14.01 1.82
C ARG A 112 4.76 15.49 1.86
N GLY A 113 3.53 15.83 1.49
CA GLY A 113 3.02 17.20 1.64
C GLY A 113 3.15 17.65 3.10
N ILE A 114 3.54 18.90 3.34
CA ILE A 114 3.64 19.47 4.69
C ILE A 114 2.41 20.38 4.91
N PRO A 115 1.51 20.09 5.87
CA PRO A 115 1.46 18.89 6.71
C PRO A 115 0.92 17.66 5.94
N SER A 116 1.36 16.47 6.33
CA SER A 116 0.98 15.21 5.67
C SER A 116 -0.50 14.95 5.89
N LYS A 117 -1.26 14.83 4.79
CA LYS A 117 -2.72 14.63 4.89
C LYS A 117 -3.04 13.25 5.43
N ILE A 118 -2.28 12.23 5.02
CA ILE A 118 -2.44 10.87 5.55
C ILE A 118 -1.99 10.82 7.01
N GLY A 119 -0.87 11.45 7.35
CA GLY A 119 -0.38 11.52 8.73
C GLY A 119 -1.38 12.18 9.69
N LEU A 120 -2.03 13.27 9.25
CA LEU A 120 -3.08 13.95 10.03
C LEU A 120 -4.32 13.09 10.25
N VAL A 121 -4.73 12.30 9.25
CA VAL A 121 -5.91 11.42 9.37
C VAL A 121 -5.64 10.23 10.28
N LEU A 122 -4.44 9.67 10.24
CA LEU A 122 -4.07 8.49 11.01
C LEU A 122 -3.43 8.82 12.38
N ASP A 123 -3.23 10.09 12.69
CA ASP A 123 -2.48 10.57 13.87
C ASP A 123 -1.08 9.94 13.98
N LEU A 124 -0.36 9.92 12.85
CA LEU A 124 0.99 9.35 12.76
C LEU A 124 1.98 10.38 12.25
N SER A 125 3.22 10.30 12.75
CA SER A 125 4.31 11.09 12.22
C SER A 125 4.66 10.66 10.78
N ILE A 126 5.11 11.61 9.98
CA ILE A 126 5.51 11.37 8.58
C ILE A 126 6.60 10.29 8.51
N GLN A 127 7.57 10.34 9.43
CA GLN A 127 8.66 9.37 9.49
C GLN A 127 8.17 7.95 9.78
N ALA A 128 7.17 7.79 10.65
CA ALA A 128 6.59 6.47 10.93
C ALA A 128 5.83 5.95 9.70
N LEU A 129 5.05 6.82 9.06
CA LEU A 129 4.25 6.46 7.90
C LEU A 129 5.11 6.09 6.67
N GLU A 130 6.19 6.85 6.41
CA GLU A 130 7.14 6.53 5.34
C GLU A 130 7.77 5.15 5.55
N LYS A 131 8.16 4.80 6.78
CA LYS A 131 8.71 3.46 7.06
C LYS A 131 7.73 2.35 6.71
N VAL A 132 6.44 2.56 6.93
CA VAL A 132 5.41 1.56 6.59
C VAL A 132 5.22 1.47 5.07
N ILE A 133 5.07 2.61 4.39
CA ILE A 133 4.81 2.65 2.94
C ILE A 133 5.99 2.13 2.12
N TYR A 134 7.22 2.39 2.56
CA TYR A 134 8.43 1.87 1.94
C TYR A 134 8.83 0.48 2.46
N PHE A 135 7.91 -0.25 3.09
CA PHE A 135 8.12 -1.63 3.56
C PHE A 135 9.29 -1.83 4.53
N ALA A 136 9.67 -0.79 5.27
CA ALA A 136 10.72 -0.84 6.30
C ALA A 136 10.18 -1.22 7.70
N SER A 137 8.87 -1.09 7.94
CA SER A 137 8.24 -1.44 9.22
C SER A 137 6.79 -1.87 9.00
N PHE A 138 6.28 -2.72 9.88
CA PHE A 138 4.86 -3.11 9.88
C PHE A 138 4.03 -2.15 10.73
N ILE A 139 2.74 -2.06 10.41
CA ILE A 139 1.74 -1.37 11.22
C ILE A 139 0.65 -2.36 11.64
N VAL A 140 0.20 -2.25 12.88
CA VAL A 140 -0.91 -3.07 13.40
C VAL A 140 -2.21 -2.47 12.88
N SER A 141 -2.92 -3.21 12.04
CA SER A 141 -4.20 -2.77 11.46
C SER A 141 -5.39 -3.05 12.37
N LYS A 142 -5.35 -4.17 13.11
CA LYS A 142 -6.44 -4.61 13.98
C LYS A 142 -5.87 -5.44 15.13
N VAL A 143 -6.45 -5.25 16.31
CA VAL A 143 -6.18 -6.06 17.50
C VAL A 143 -7.49 -6.70 17.94
N ASP A 144 -7.44 -7.99 18.29
CA ASP A 144 -8.57 -8.66 18.94
C ASP A 144 -8.50 -8.41 20.45
N ASP A 145 -9.39 -7.54 20.95
CA ASP A 145 -9.41 -7.16 22.36
C ASP A 145 -9.84 -8.31 23.29
N LYS A 146 -10.68 -9.25 22.83
CA LYS A 146 -11.14 -10.36 23.67
C LYS A 146 -10.02 -11.35 23.91
N ALA A 147 -9.39 -11.81 22.83
CA ALA A 147 -8.22 -12.69 22.92
C ALA A 147 -7.10 -12.03 23.73
N ARG A 148 -6.92 -10.71 23.60
CA ARG A 148 -5.95 -9.95 24.39
C ARG A 148 -6.28 -10.00 25.89
N GLN A 149 -7.54 -9.81 26.28
CA GLN A 149 -7.95 -9.85 27.69
C GLN A 149 -7.76 -11.24 28.30
N GLU A 150 -8.20 -12.29 27.61
CA GLU A 150 -8.03 -13.68 28.06
C GLU A 150 -6.55 -14.02 28.25
N THR A 151 -5.71 -13.62 27.28
CA THR A 151 -4.25 -13.80 27.37
C THR A 151 -3.67 -13.05 28.57
N ILE A 152 -4.11 -11.82 28.84
CA ILE A 152 -3.63 -11.04 30.01
C ILE A 152 -4.00 -11.73 31.32
N GLU A 153 -5.20 -12.31 31.43
CA GLU A 153 -5.63 -13.04 32.62
C GLU A 153 -4.82 -14.30 32.84
N GLN A 154 -4.56 -15.07 31.78
CA GLN A 154 -3.71 -16.25 31.83
C GLN A 154 -2.29 -15.91 32.29
N ILE A 155 -1.69 -14.85 31.73
CA ILE A 155 -0.35 -14.39 32.11
C ILE A 155 -0.32 -13.96 33.58
N LYS A 156 -1.35 -13.28 34.07
CA LYS A 156 -1.44 -12.89 35.49
C LYS A 156 -1.52 -14.10 36.41
N ALA A 157 -2.31 -15.11 36.05
CA ALA A 157 -2.42 -16.34 36.82
C ALA A 157 -1.07 -17.09 36.86
N GLU A 158 -0.40 -17.21 35.72
CA GLU A 158 0.93 -17.84 35.63
C GLU A 158 1.97 -17.10 36.48
N LEU A 159 1.98 -15.77 36.44
CA LEU A 159 2.90 -14.93 37.22
C LEU A 159 2.67 -15.13 38.73
N GLN A 160 1.41 -15.15 39.19
CA GLN A 160 1.10 -15.40 40.60
C GLN A 160 1.56 -16.79 41.07
N GLN A 161 1.39 -17.82 40.23
CA GLN A 161 1.85 -19.17 40.55
C GLN A 161 3.38 -19.23 40.65
N LYS A 162 4.10 -18.69 39.67
CA LYS A 162 5.57 -18.63 39.69
C LYS A 162 6.10 -17.86 40.89
N ARG A 163 5.46 -16.74 41.25
CA ARG A 163 5.85 -15.94 42.43
C ARG A 163 5.73 -16.76 43.72
N LYS A 164 4.60 -17.45 43.93
CA LYS A 164 4.41 -18.31 45.10
C LYS A 164 5.43 -19.46 45.14
N GLN A 165 5.76 -20.02 43.98
CA GLN A 165 6.77 -21.09 43.89
C GLN A 165 8.16 -20.59 44.30
N ILE A 166 8.56 -19.41 43.83
CA ILE A 166 9.81 -18.76 44.21
C ILE A 166 9.83 -18.45 45.72
N ASP A 167 8.74 -17.90 46.27
CA ASP A 167 8.64 -17.58 47.70
C ASP A 167 8.75 -18.86 48.56
N ASN A 168 8.12 -19.95 48.12
CA ASN A 168 8.20 -21.24 48.79
C ASN A 168 9.63 -21.82 48.72
N GLU A 169 10.28 -21.77 47.57
CA GLU A 169 11.65 -22.24 47.39
C GLU A 169 12.64 -21.41 48.24
N PHE A 170 12.45 -20.09 48.31
CA PHE A 170 13.24 -19.20 49.15
C PHE A 170 13.07 -19.54 50.64
N ASN A 171 11.83 -19.76 51.09
CA ASN A 171 11.57 -20.15 52.48
C ASN A 171 12.16 -21.51 52.83
N GLN A 172 12.08 -22.49 51.93
CA GLN A 172 12.71 -23.80 52.11
C GLN A 172 14.23 -23.67 52.23
N ARG A 173 14.88 -22.94 51.31
CA ARG A 173 16.34 -22.68 51.39
C ARG A 173 16.73 -21.98 52.69
N ASN A 174 15.96 -20.99 53.14
CA ASN A 174 16.23 -20.32 54.40
C ASN A 174 16.10 -21.27 55.61
N GLN A 175 15.10 -22.15 55.60
CA GLN A 175 14.98 -23.19 56.63
C GLN A 175 16.14 -24.17 56.59
N GLU A 176 16.59 -24.60 55.40
CA GLU A 176 17.78 -25.46 55.25
C GLU A 176 19.05 -24.78 55.76
N ILE A 177 19.26 -23.51 55.43
CA ILE A 177 20.39 -22.71 55.92
C ILE A 177 20.33 -22.58 57.45
N ASN A 178 19.16 -22.26 58.02
CA ASN A 178 18.99 -22.14 59.46
C ASN A 178 19.21 -23.48 60.17
N ASN A 179 18.71 -24.59 59.61
CA ASN A 179 18.94 -25.94 60.13
C ASN A 179 20.43 -26.33 60.05
N ARG A 180 21.13 -25.97 58.96
CA ARG A 180 22.59 -26.13 58.85
C ARG A 180 23.34 -25.31 59.90
N LYS A 181 22.98 -24.05 60.09
CA LYS A 181 23.57 -23.17 61.12
C LYS A 181 23.33 -23.73 62.52
N ALA A 182 22.13 -24.22 62.82
CA ALA A 182 21.80 -24.84 64.11
C ALA A 182 22.62 -26.11 64.38
N LYS A 183 22.83 -26.97 63.38
CA LYS A 183 23.71 -28.14 63.50
C LYS A 183 25.18 -27.74 63.75
N LEU A 184 25.69 -26.75 63.01
CA LEU A 184 27.06 -26.24 63.19
C LEU A 184 27.30 -25.62 64.58
N ILE A 185 26.27 -25.02 65.18
CA ILE A 185 26.31 -24.48 66.56
C ILE A 185 26.27 -25.63 67.59
N ALA A 186 25.49 -26.69 67.34
CA ALA A 186 25.41 -27.86 68.21
C ALA A 186 26.71 -28.69 68.21
N ASP A 187 27.45 -28.72 67.09
CA ASP A 187 28.75 -29.37 66.96
C ASP A 187 29.91 -28.54 67.58
N GLY A 188 29.63 -27.42 68.26
CA GLY A 188 30.59 -26.72 69.12
C GLY A 188 31.39 -25.57 68.48
N LYS A 189 31.05 -25.10 67.26
CA LYS A 189 31.66 -23.88 66.68
C LYS A 189 31.09 -22.61 67.34
N THR A 190 31.95 -21.67 67.74
CA THR A 190 31.57 -20.38 68.36
C THR A 190 30.73 -19.51 67.40
N LYS A 191 29.70 -18.83 67.92
CA LYS A 191 28.73 -18.03 67.15
C LYS A 191 29.36 -17.08 66.11
N GLU A 192 30.48 -16.43 66.43
CA GLU A 192 31.19 -15.50 65.51
C GLU A 192 31.82 -16.16 64.28
N LYS A 193 32.12 -17.48 64.30
CA LYS A 193 32.64 -18.21 63.14
C LYS A 193 31.54 -18.75 62.21
N VAL A 194 30.32 -18.92 62.73
CA VAL A 194 29.15 -19.45 61.99
C VAL A 194 28.39 -18.34 61.25
N GLU A 195 28.54 -17.08 61.67
CA GLU A 195 27.96 -15.92 60.98
C GLU A 195 28.83 -15.38 59.83
N LYS A 196 30.11 -15.79 59.74
CA LYS A 196 31.07 -15.38 58.70
C LYS A 196 31.25 -16.39 57.54
N GLU A 197 30.75 -17.62 57.68
CA GLU A 197 30.67 -18.68 56.63
C GLU A 197 29.25 -18.75 56.04
#